data_AF-A0A529S9F1-F1
#
_entry.id   AF-A0A529S9F1-F1
#
_cell.length_a   1.000
_cell.length_b   1.000
_cell.length_c   1.000
_cell.angle_alpha   90.00
_cell.angle_beta   90.00
_cell.angle_gamma   90.00
#
_symmetry.space_group_name_H-M   'P 1'
#
loop_
_entity.id
_entity.type
_entity.pdbx_description
1 polymer ?
#
loop_
_entity_poly.entity_id
_entity_poly.type
_entity_poly.pdbx_seq_one_letter_code
_entity_poly.pdbx_strand_id
1 'polypeptide(L)'
;AQAVDDRPWQGPAPPAVGYVFAESRGTGEIEAQLSTFDGILQVDGYAAYKSLAKRRRKSNIAPLQLAFCLAHARRKFAEVVKTTGSS
;
A
#
# COMPACT_ATOMS: atom_id res chain seq x y z
N ALA A 1 -10.24 -5.03 -12.60
CA ALA A 1 -10.08 -5.45 -11.20
C ALA A 1 -10.93 -4.51 -10.35
N GLN A 2 -11.71 -5.05 -9.40
CA GLN A 2 -12.71 -4.28 -8.66
C GLN A 2 -12.05 -3.14 -7.87
N ALA A 3 -12.44 -1.90 -8.19
CA ALA A 3 -12.14 -0.73 -7.39
C ALA A 3 -13.11 -0.74 -6.21
N VAL A 4 -12.57 -0.88 -5.00
CA VAL A 4 -13.38 -0.75 -3.78
C VAL A 4 -13.71 0.72 -3.59
N ASP A 5 -14.98 0.96 -3.31
CA ASP A 5 -15.49 2.26 -2.97
C ASP A 5 -14.97 2.70 -1.60
N ASP A 6 -14.23 3.79 -1.64
CA ASP A 6 -13.45 4.37 -0.57
C ASP A 6 -14.26 5.45 0.19
N ARG A 7 -15.60 5.48 0.05
CA ARG A 7 -16.48 6.42 0.79
C ARG A 7 -16.33 6.52 2.33
N PRO A 8 -15.65 5.63 3.11
CA PRO A 8 -15.47 5.92 4.53
C PRO A 8 -14.52 7.08 4.85
N TRP A 9 -13.79 7.66 3.89
CA TRP A 9 -12.76 8.67 4.24
C TRP A 9 -13.31 10.02 4.70
N GLN A 10 -14.59 10.38 4.41
CA GLN A 10 -15.21 11.69 4.72
C GLN A 10 -14.29 12.92 4.51
N GLY A 11 -13.31 12.80 3.60
CA GLY A 11 -12.31 13.81 3.34
C GLY A 11 -12.79 14.78 2.28
N PRO A 12 -12.25 16.01 2.24
CA PRO A 12 -12.65 17.01 1.24
C PRO A 12 -12.15 16.68 -0.18
N ALA A 13 -11.26 15.67 -0.33
CA ALA A 13 -10.71 15.28 -1.62
C ALA A 13 -11.71 14.42 -2.43
N PRO A 14 -11.90 14.69 -3.72
CA PRO A 14 -12.73 13.85 -4.58
C PRO A 14 -12.12 12.45 -4.72
N PRO A 15 -12.95 11.39 -4.88
CA PRO A 15 -12.44 10.06 -5.19
C PRO A 15 -11.60 10.09 -6.48
N ALA A 16 -10.37 9.61 -6.41
CA ALA A 16 -9.47 9.52 -7.55
C ALA A 16 -8.87 8.13 -7.63
N VAL A 17 -8.72 7.62 -8.87
CA VAL A 17 -8.04 6.36 -9.15
C VAL A 17 -6.87 6.67 -10.08
N GLY A 18 -5.66 6.42 -9.62
CA GLY A 18 -4.44 6.46 -10.43
C GLY A 18 -3.99 5.05 -10.78
N TYR A 19 -3.57 4.84 -12.03
CA TYR A 19 -2.87 3.64 -12.45
C TYR A 19 -1.51 4.02 -12.99
N VAL A 20 -0.46 3.39 -12.45
CA VAL A 20 0.91 3.56 -12.92
C VAL A 20 1.45 2.18 -13.26
N PHE A 21 1.83 1.99 -14.53
CA PHE A 21 2.53 0.80 -14.97
C PHE A 21 4.02 0.91 -14.65
N ALA A 22 4.64 -0.21 -14.27
CA ALA A 22 6.08 -0.33 -14.16
C ALA A 22 6.52 -1.68 -14.74
N GLU A 23 7.66 -1.67 -15.44
CA GLU A 23 8.22 -2.88 -16.06
C GLU A 23 8.78 -3.86 -15.02
N SER A 24 9.08 -3.37 -13.81
CA SER A 24 9.60 -4.20 -12.74
C SER A 24 8.86 -4.00 -11.42
N ARG A 25 8.97 -5.02 -10.56
CA ARG A 25 8.56 -4.96 -9.14
C ARG A 25 9.77 -4.63 -8.28
N GLY A 26 10.67 -3.80 -8.77
CA GLY A 26 11.86 -3.37 -8.05
C GLY A 26 11.56 -2.23 -7.08
N THR A 27 12.40 -2.05 -6.07
CA THR A 27 12.28 -0.90 -5.16
C THR A 27 12.51 0.44 -5.84
N GLY A 28 13.24 0.47 -6.97
CA GLY A 28 13.49 1.69 -7.74
C GLY A 28 12.22 2.27 -8.37
N GLU A 29 11.36 1.42 -8.92
CA GLU A 29 10.10 1.84 -9.54
C GLU A 29 9.17 2.51 -8.52
N ILE A 30 8.98 1.88 -7.37
CA ILE A 30 8.13 2.43 -6.29
C ILE A 30 8.72 3.72 -5.72
N GLU A 31 10.05 3.83 -5.64
CA GLU A 31 10.72 5.04 -5.18
C GLU A 31 10.52 6.22 -6.14
N ALA A 32 10.59 5.97 -7.45
CA ALA A 32 10.30 6.98 -8.47
C ALA A 32 8.84 7.43 -8.41
N GLN A 33 7.90 6.47 -8.36
CA GLN A 33 6.45 6.75 -8.30
C GLN A 33 6.04 7.54 -7.06
N LEU A 34 6.64 7.25 -5.91
CA LEU A 34 6.29 7.88 -4.64
C LEU A 34 7.22 9.05 -4.29
N SER A 35 8.19 9.40 -5.13
CA SER A 35 9.29 10.34 -4.86
C SER A 35 8.83 11.65 -4.21
N THR A 36 7.68 12.18 -4.63
CA THR A 36 7.09 13.44 -4.14
C THR A 36 5.96 13.25 -3.13
N PHE A 37 5.53 12.01 -2.87
CA PHE A 37 4.49 11.73 -1.88
C PHE A 37 5.02 11.93 -0.46
N ASP A 38 4.24 12.59 0.38
CA ASP A 38 4.48 12.74 1.81
C ASP A 38 3.19 12.43 2.59
N GLY A 39 3.33 11.88 3.80
CA GLY A 39 2.23 11.48 4.67
C GLY A 39 2.05 9.97 4.82
N ILE A 40 0.79 9.55 5.00
CA ILE A 40 0.41 8.16 5.28
C ILE A 40 0.02 7.46 3.98
N LEU A 41 0.80 6.46 3.59
CA LEU A 41 0.52 5.60 2.44
C LEU A 41 -0.10 4.29 2.91
N GLN A 42 -1.34 4.03 2.51
CA GLN A 42 -1.94 2.71 2.70
C GLN A 42 -1.39 1.72 1.68
N VAL A 43 -0.87 0.59 2.14
CA VAL A 43 -0.16 -0.38 1.30
C VAL A 43 -0.60 -1.80 1.55
N ASP A 44 -0.37 -2.67 0.57
CA ASP A 44 -0.35 -4.10 0.77
C ASP A 44 0.96 -4.56 1.46
N GLY A 45 1.12 -5.86 1.67
CA GLY A 45 2.28 -6.46 2.34
C GLY A 45 3.58 -6.47 1.52
N TYR A 46 3.67 -5.74 0.40
CA TYR A 46 4.83 -5.75 -0.47
C TYR A 46 6.07 -5.14 0.20
N ALA A 47 7.17 -5.89 0.19
CA ALA A 47 8.38 -5.57 0.96
C ALA A 47 9.06 -4.25 0.53
N ALA A 48 8.87 -3.80 -0.72
CA ALA A 48 9.51 -2.60 -1.23
C ALA A 48 9.08 -1.33 -0.46
N TYR A 49 7.85 -1.26 0.04
CA TYR A 49 7.37 -0.11 0.82
C TYR A 49 8.17 0.06 2.11
N LYS A 50 8.45 -1.04 2.83
CA LYS A 50 9.28 -1.00 4.05
C LYS A 50 10.71 -0.56 3.74
N SER A 51 11.27 -1.06 2.64
CA SER A 51 12.60 -0.65 2.17
C SER A 51 12.66 0.83 1.83
N LEU A 52 11.65 1.36 1.13
CA LEU A 52 11.53 2.78 0.81
C LEU A 52 11.40 3.64 2.08
N ALA A 53 10.49 3.29 2.99
CA ALA A 53 10.31 4.01 4.25
C ALA A 53 11.60 4.02 5.10
N LYS A 54 12.35 2.91 5.13
CA LYS A 54 13.65 2.82 5.81
C LYS A 54 14.71 3.71 5.16
N ARG A 55 14.76 3.78 3.82
CA ARG A 55 15.67 4.68 3.10
C ARG A 55 15.34 6.14 3.37
N ARG A 56 14.05 6.53 3.30
CA ARG A 56 13.61 7.90 3.54
C ARG A 56 13.93 8.41 4.94
N ARG A 57 13.75 7.57 5.97
CA ARG A 57 14.17 7.91 7.35
C ARG A 57 15.65 8.23 7.50
N LYS A 58 16.51 7.78 6.58
CA LYS A 58 17.95 8.05 6.58
C LYS A 58 18.35 9.20 5.65
N SER A 59 17.39 9.86 5.03
CA SER A 59 17.58 10.94 4.07
C SER A 59 16.99 12.25 4.59
N ASN A 60 17.23 13.35 3.88
CA ASN A 60 16.60 14.65 4.16
C ASN A 60 15.18 14.79 3.58
N ILE A 61 14.58 13.68 3.09
CA ILE A 61 13.21 13.65 2.58
C ILE A 61 12.25 13.37 3.74
N ALA A 62 11.05 13.95 3.67
CA ALA A 62 9.99 13.70 4.65
C ALA A 62 9.73 12.17 4.84
N PRO A 63 9.53 11.73 6.10
CA PRO A 63 9.39 10.32 6.40
C PRO A 63 8.06 9.76 5.88
N LEU A 64 8.13 8.70 5.07
CA LEU A 64 6.95 7.97 4.62
C LEU A 64 6.37 7.11 5.76
N GLN A 65 5.13 7.39 6.16
CA GLN A 65 4.38 6.55 7.10
C GLN A 65 3.57 5.50 6.34
N LEU A 66 3.61 4.25 6.81
CA LEU A 66 2.91 3.15 6.15
C LEU A 66 1.73 2.68 6.99
N ALA A 67 0.55 2.61 6.38
CA ALA A 67 -0.63 1.96 6.94
C ALA A 67 -0.87 0.63 6.20
N PHE A 68 -0.75 -0.50 6.89
CA PHE A 68 -0.93 -1.81 6.24
C PHE A 68 -2.41 -2.18 6.13
N CYS A 69 -2.82 -2.57 4.92
CA CYS A 69 -4.21 -2.92 4.65
C CYS A 69 -4.65 -4.21 5.36
N LEU A 70 -5.64 -4.10 6.26
CA LEU A 70 -6.18 -5.23 7.01
C LEU A 70 -6.84 -6.29 6.11
N ALA A 71 -7.49 -5.88 5.02
CA ALA A 71 -8.09 -6.81 4.06
C ALA A 71 -7.04 -7.73 3.41
N HIS A 72 -5.87 -7.18 3.06
CA HIS A 72 -4.75 -7.97 2.55
C HIS A 72 -4.17 -8.91 3.62
N ALA A 73 -4.03 -8.43 4.85
CA ALA A 73 -3.53 -9.25 5.95
C ALA A 73 -4.44 -10.45 6.25
N ARG A 74 -5.77 -10.26 6.22
CA ARG A 74 -6.76 -11.30 6.51
C ARG A 74 -6.92 -12.35 5.41
N ARG A 75 -6.49 -12.06 4.17
CA ARG A 75 -6.73 -12.94 3.01
C ARG A 75 -6.21 -14.36 3.23
N LYS A 76 -4.97 -14.51 3.71
CA LYS A 76 -4.38 -15.82 3.98
C LYS A 76 -5.11 -16.60 5.07
N PHE A 77 -5.57 -15.92 6.12
CA PHE A 77 -6.37 -16.54 7.17
C PHE A 77 -7.72 -17.03 6.63
N ALA A 78 -8.38 -16.21 5.79
CA ALA A 78 -9.62 -16.61 5.15
C ALA A 78 -9.43 -17.80 4.20
N GLU A 79 -8.30 -17.88 3.49
CA GLU A 79 -7.94 -19.05 2.66
C GLU A 79 -7.77 -20.31 3.51
N VAL A 80 -7.10 -20.21 4.67
CA VAL A 80 -6.98 -21.34 5.61
C VAL A 80 -8.34 -21.79 6.08
N VAL A 81 -9.18 -20.88 6.61
CA VAL A 81 -10.55 -21.19 7.08
C VAL A 81 -11.37 -21.91 6.00
N LYS A 82 -11.33 -21.42 4.75
CA LYS A 82 -12.02 -22.04 3.62
C LYS A 82 -11.51 -23.45 3.30
N THR A 83 -10.21 -23.69 3.48
CA THR A 83 -9.57 -24.96 3.13
C THR A 83 -9.71 -26.01 4.24
N THR A 84 -9.72 -25.58 5.50
CA THR A 84 -9.75 -26.47 6.67
C THR A 84 -11.15 -26.72 7.22
N GLY A 85 -12.17 -25.96 6.76
CA GLY A 85 -13.54 -26.06 7.27
C GLY A 85 -13.68 -25.59 8.72
N SER A 86 -12.70 -24.83 9.23
CA SER A 86 -12.72 -24.31 10.59
C SER A 86 -13.83 -23.28 10.77
N SER A 87 -14.55 -23.35 11.89
CA SER A 87 -15.65 -22.43 12.27
C SER A 87 -15.16 -21.35 13.23
#